data_AF-A0A6F8Y4P4-F1
#
_entry.id   AF-A0A6F8Y4P4-F1
#
_cell.length_a   1.000
_cell.length_b   1.000
_cell.length_c   1.000
_cell.angle_alpha   90.00
_cell.angle_beta   90.00
_cell.angle_gamma   90.00
#
_symmetry.space_group_name_H-M   'P 1'
#
loop_
_entity.id
_entity.type
_entity.pdbx_description
1 polymer ?
#
loop_
_entity_poly.entity_id
_entity_poly.type
_entity_poly.pdbx_seq_one_letter_code
_entity_poly.pdbx_strand_id
1 'polypeptide(L)'
;MVVLATVEVTAPESLNDTDDIIDIAGVEGLVKAPNLERLEPQYVVALRDGVPVRYLQPAMPEKLAFFWEQESTAPVPTEMTVTVNKKTYRVDSLAGHKAWLDLEPRAELTVPIEDRRGK
;
A
#
# COMPACT_ATOMS: atom_id res chain seq x y z
N MET A 1 -0.94 -3.84 12.07
CA MET A 1 -2.10 -3.48 11.24
C MET A 1 -2.00 -4.16 9.88
N VAL A 2 -3.13 -4.57 9.30
CA VAL A 2 -3.16 -5.16 7.95
C VAL A 2 -4.30 -4.58 7.12
N VAL A 3 -4.00 -4.17 5.90
CA VAL A 3 -5.01 -3.81 4.89
C VAL A 3 -4.99 -4.86 3.78
N LEU A 4 -6.16 -5.41 3.45
CA LEU A 4 -6.32 -6.34 2.35
C LEU A 4 -6.96 -5.62 1.17
N ALA A 5 -6.34 -5.71 0.00
CA ALA A 5 -6.85 -5.07 -1.21
C ALA A 5 -6.72 -5.98 -2.43
N THR A 6 -7.58 -5.78 -3.42
CA THR A 6 -7.37 -6.30 -4.77
C THR A 6 -6.82 -5.17 -5.62
N VAL A 7 -5.64 -5.36 -6.19
CA VAL A 7 -4.96 -4.36 -7.02
C VAL A 7 -4.94 -4.82 -8.46
N GLU A 8 -5.33 -3.93 -9.37
CA GLU A 8 -5.27 -4.15 -10.82
C GLU A 8 -4.44 -3.05 -11.46
N VAL A 9 -3.45 -3.46 -12.26
CA VAL A 9 -2.68 -2.54 -13.10
C VAL A 9 -3.41 -2.36 -14.43
N THR A 10 -3.93 -1.16 -14.66
CA THR A 10 -4.72 -0.83 -15.86
C THR A 10 -3.88 -0.28 -17.01
N ALA A 11 -2.60 0.03 -16.77
CA ALA A 11 -1.65 0.35 -17.83
C ALA A 11 -1.15 -0.93 -18.52
N PRO A 12 -0.65 -0.86 -19.77
CA PRO A 12 -0.12 -2.03 -20.48
C PRO A 12 1.22 -2.54 -19.94
N GLU A 13 1.75 -1.94 -18.87
CA GLU A 13 3.11 -2.15 -18.36
C GLU A 13 3.06 -2.61 -16.91
N SER A 14 4.00 -3.43 -16.49
CA SER A 14 4.01 -3.93 -15.11
C SER A 14 4.32 -2.81 -14.12
N LEU A 15 3.56 -2.74 -13.03
CA LEU A 15 3.95 -1.92 -11.88
C LEU A 15 5.12 -2.60 -11.16
N ASN A 16 6.13 -1.84 -10.77
CA ASN A 16 7.39 -2.33 -10.20
C ASN A 16 7.71 -1.77 -8.81
N ASP A 17 6.72 -1.14 -8.18
CA ASP A 17 6.79 -0.59 -6.83
C ASP A 17 5.37 -0.59 -6.26
N THR A 18 5.18 -1.35 -5.18
CA THR A 18 3.88 -1.60 -4.57
C THR A 18 3.67 -0.88 -3.25
N ASP A 19 4.73 -0.30 -2.69
CA ASP A 19 4.77 0.07 -1.29
C ASP A 19 3.95 1.35 -1.03
N ASP A 20 3.72 2.15 -2.06
CA ASP A 20 2.96 3.40 -1.98
C ASP A 20 1.54 3.32 -2.59
N ILE A 21 1.05 2.12 -2.93
CA ILE A 21 -0.31 1.94 -3.45
C ILE A 21 -1.35 2.34 -2.41
N ILE A 22 -1.10 2.01 -1.14
CA ILE A 22 -1.99 2.28 -0.01
C ILE A 22 -1.22 3.03 1.07
N ASP A 23 -1.74 4.17 1.50
CA ASP A 23 -1.35 4.80 2.76
C ASP A 23 -2.44 4.61 3.83
N ILE A 24 -2.03 4.64 5.09
CA ILE A 24 -2.95 4.66 6.23
C ILE A 24 -2.64 5.82 7.18
N ALA A 25 -3.70 6.35 7.80
CA ALA A 25 -3.63 7.41 8.81
C ALA A 25 -4.70 7.22 9.89
N GLY A 26 -4.60 8.00 10.98
CA GLY A 26 -5.57 7.97 12.08
C GLY A 26 -5.41 6.81 13.05
N VAL A 27 -4.33 6.02 12.94
CA VAL A 27 -3.99 4.95 13.88
C VAL A 27 -2.80 5.37 14.74
N GLU A 28 -2.98 5.32 16.06
CA GLU A 28 -1.93 5.64 17.02
C GLU A 28 -0.86 4.55 17.09
N GLY A 29 0.40 4.96 17.25
CA GLY A 29 1.52 4.05 17.48
C GLY A 29 1.97 3.26 16.24
N LEU A 30 1.61 3.68 15.02
CA LEU A 30 2.18 3.08 13.82
C LEU A 30 3.68 3.38 13.72
N VAL A 31 4.48 2.36 13.41
CA VAL A 31 5.93 2.46 13.33
C VAL A 31 6.33 2.89 11.92
N LYS A 32 6.98 4.05 11.81
CA LYS A 32 7.59 4.52 10.56
C LYS A 32 9.05 4.10 10.50
N ALA A 33 9.48 3.54 9.37
CA ALA A 33 10.90 3.26 9.19
C ALA A 33 11.72 4.56 9.18
N PRO A 34 12.92 4.58 9.79
CA PRO A 34 13.67 5.81 10.07
C PRO A 34 14.10 6.60 8.83
N ASN A 35 14.20 5.93 7.67
CA ASN A 35 14.67 6.53 6.42
C ASN A 35 13.53 6.80 5.41
N LEU A 36 12.27 6.66 5.84
CA LEU A 36 11.12 6.90 4.99
C LEU A 36 10.45 8.22 5.34
N GLU A 37 10.17 9.02 4.32
CA GLU A 37 9.41 10.26 4.48
C GLU A 37 7.96 9.95 4.85
N ARG A 38 7.41 8.88 4.26
CA ARG A 38 6.03 8.41 4.42
C ARG A 38 5.93 7.16 5.29
N LEU A 39 4.73 6.93 5.80
CA LEU A 39 4.38 5.72 6.55
C LEU A 39 4.05 4.59 5.60
N GLU A 40 5.08 3.98 5.05
CA GLU A 40 4.94 2.85 4.12
C GLU A 40 4.72 1.53 4.87
N PRO A 41 4.01 0.57 4.26
CA PRO A 41 3.90 -0.77 4.80
C PRO A 41 5.29 -1.41 4.88
N GLN A 42 5.58 -2.12 5.96
CA GLN A 42 6.84 -2.88 6.09
C GLN A 42 6.86 -4.10 5.17
N TYR A 43 5.69 -4.66 4.85
CA TYR A 43 5.57 -5.79 3.94
C TYR A 43 4.33 -5.66 3.06
N VAL A 44 4.49 -5.99 1.77
CA VAL A 44 3.40 -6.22 0.82
C VAL A 44 3.55 -7.63 0.26
N VAL A 45 2.56 -8.48 0.50
CA VAL A 45 2.60 -9.89 0.08
C VAL A 45 1.34 -10.30 -0.68
N ALA A 46 1.48 -11.27 -1.58
CA ALA A 46 0.34 -11.91 -2.22
C ALA A 46 -0.40 -12.80 -1.22
N LEU A 47 -1.73 -12.68 -1.16
CA LEU A 47 -2.55 -13.57 -0.33
C LEU A 47 -2.59 -15.02 -0.84
N ARG A 48 -2.20 -15.24 -2.10
CA ARG A 48 -2.13 -16.56 -2.74
C ARG A 48 -1.13 -17.50 -2.04
N ASP A 49 0.06 -16.97 -1.73
CA ASP A 49 1.23 -17.77 -1.33
C ASP A 49 2.05 -17.11 -0.20
N GLY A 50 1.69 -15.91 0.23
CA GLY A 50 2.40 -15.16 1.26
C GLY A 50 3.74 -14.59 0.80
N VAL A 51 4.03 -14.61 -0.51
CA VAL A 51 5.31 -14.15 -1.04
C VAL A 51 5.30 -12.62 -1.21
N PRO A 52 6.39 -11.91 -0.85
CA PRO A 52 6.52 -10.49 -1.13
C PRO A 52 6.35 -10.17 -2.61
N VAL A 53 5.51 -9.18 -2.92
CA VAL A 53 5.23 -8.77 -4.29
C VAL A 53 5.87 -7.42 -4.54
N ARG A 54 6.76 -7.36 -5.54
CA ARG A 54 7.33 -6.09 -6.04
C ARG A 54 6.82 -5.72 -7.44
N TYR A 55 6.25 -6.70 -8.13
CA TYR A 55 5.79 -6.53 -9.51
C TYR A 55 4.36 -7.00 -9.66
N LEU A 56 3.53 -6.18 -10.29
CA LEU A 56 2.16 -6.52 -10.66
C LEU A 56 2.02 -6.47 -12.18
N GLN A 57 1.43 -7.54 -12.74
CA GLN A 57 1.25 -7.66 -14.18
C GLN A 57 0.03 -6.85 -14.66
N PRO A 58 0.08 -6.30 -15.88
CA PRO A 58 -1.07 -5.68 -16.53
C PRO A 58 -2.29 -6.59 -16.58
N ALA A 59 -3.48 -6.03 -16.36
CA ALA A 59 -4.77 -6.72 -16.50
C ALA A 59 -4.89 -8.04 -15.70
N MET A 60 -4.10 -8.19 -14.63
CA MET A 60 -4.13 -9.34 -13.75
C MET A 60 -4.38 -8.87 -12.31
N PRO A 61 -5.64 -8.82 -11.87
CA PRO A 61 -5.97 -8.44 -10.50
C PRO A 61 -5.32 -9.38 -9.49
N GLU A 62 -4.60 -8.83 -8.52
CA GLU A 62 -3.89 -9.57 -7.48
C GLU A 62 -4.41 -9.18 -6.09
N LYS A 63 -4.60 -10.17 -5.22
CA LYS A 63 -5.00 -9.93 -3.82
C LYS A 63 -3.77 -9.77 -2.96
N LEU A 64 -3.59 -8.60 -2.37
CA LEU A 64 -2.44 -8.24 -1.57
C LEU A 64 -2.82 -7.96 -0.11
N ALA A 65 -1.88 -8.23 0.79
CA ALA A 65 -1.89 -7.78 2.16
C ALA A 65 -0.74 -6.79 2.39
N PHE A 66 -1.10 -5.61 2.91
CA PHE A 66 -0.18 -4.54 3.28
C PHE A 66 -0.08 -4.50 4.80
N PHE A 67 1.14 -4.58 5.34
CA PHE A 67 1.38 -4.69 6.77
C PHE A 67 2.07 -3.45 7.31
N TRP A 68 1.50 -2.89 8.37
CA TRP A 68 2.16 -1.89 9.20
C TRP A 68 2.37 -2.42 10.60
N GLU A 69 3.53 -2.18 11.17
CA GLU A 69 3.80 -2.43 12.57
C GLU A 69 3.14 -1.35 13.43
N GLN A 70 2.57 -1.78 14.56
CA GLN A 70 1.98 -0.90 15.55
C GLN A 70 2.58 -1.25 16.92
N GLU A 71 2.98 -0.23 17.67
CA GLU A 71 3.51 -0.39 19.01
C GLU A 71 2.56 -1.19 19.90
N SER A 72 3.11 -2.14 20.66
CA SER A 72 2.32 -3.04 21.51
C SER A 72 1.54 -2.34 22.63
N THR A 73 1.97 -1.12 23.00
CA THR A 73 1.34 -0.29 24.03
C THR A 73 0.26 0.64 23.48
N ALA A 74 0.14 0.77 22.16
CA ALA A 74 -0.84 1.62 21.53
C ALA A 74 -2.27 1.06 21.71
N PRO A 75 -3.29 1.94 21.82
CA PRO A 75 -4.67 1.48 21.90
C PRO A 75 -5.09 0.75 20.62
N VAL A 76 -6.09 -0.11 20.77
CA VAL A 76 -6.73 -0.80 19.64
C VAL A 76 -7.51 0.22 18.84
N PRO A 77 -7.15 0.48 17.56
CA PRO A 77 -7.87 1.45 16.77
C PRO A 77 -9.21 0.86 16.32
N THR A 78 -10.25 1.69 16.26
CA THR A 78 -11.60 1.29 15.83
C THR A 78 -11.88 1.67 14.38
N GLU A 79 -11.15 2.63 13.85
CA GLU A 79 -11.23 3.11 12.48
C GLU A 79 -9.84 3.54 11.98
N MET A 80 -9.68 3.62 10.66
CA MET A 80 -8.53 4.25 10.02
C MET A 80 -8.97 4.98 8.76
N THR A 81 -8.17 5.97 8.36
CA THR A 81 -8.23 6.53 7.01
C THR A 81 -7.29 5.73 6.11
N VAL A 82 -7.79 5.27 4.98
CA VAL A 82 -7.06 4.58 3.92
C VAL A 82 -7.05 5.47 2.69
N THR A 83 -5.86 5.81 2.21
CA THR A 83 -5.69 6.53 0.95
C THR A 83 -5.21 5.55 -0.12
N VAL A 84 -5.99 5.42 -1.19
CA VAL A 84 -5.61 4.65 -2.38
C VAL A 84 -4.93 5.61 -3.34
N ASN A 85 -3.67 5.36 -3.66
CA ASN A 85 -2.91 6.18 -4.59
C ASN A 85 -2.97 5.61 -6.01
N LYS A 86 -2.71 6.49 -6.98
CA LYS A 86 -2.46 6.09 -8.38
C LYS A 86 -1.10 6.62 -8.83
N LYS A 87 -0.55 5.95 -9.83
CA LYS A 87 0.62 6.38 -10.59
C LYS A 87 0.30 6.36 -12.07
N THR A 88 1.02 7.17 -12.84
CA THR A 88 0.94 7.21 -14.29
C THR A 88 2.22 6.66 -14.88
N TYR A 89 2.11 5.70 -15.79
CA TYR A 89 3.25 5.20 -16.55
C TYR A 89 3.53 6.14 -17.74
N ARG A 90 4.61 6.92 -17.67
CA ARG A 90 4.97 7.90 -18.71
C ARG A 90 6.48 8.05 -18.83
N VAL A 91 6.91 8.79 -19.85
CA VAL A 91 8.31 9.21 -20.02
C VAL A 91 8.64 10.31 -19.01
N ASP A 92 9.74 10.15 -18.28
CA ASP A 92 10.31 11.18 -17.42
C ASP A 92 10.88 12.33 -18.25
N SER A 93 10.65 13.57 -17.80
CA SER A 93 11.14 14.79 -18.43
C SER A 93 12.64 15.02 -18.22
N LEU A 94 13.26 14.43 -17.19
CA LEU A 94 14.68 14.64 -16.89
C LEU A 94 15.58 13.67 -17.67
N ALA A 95 15.32 12.36 -17.56
CA ALA A 95 16.17 11.32 -18.15
C ALA A 95 15.59 10.70 -19.44
N GLY A 96 14.33 10.98 -19.80
CA GLY A 96 13.69 10.42 -21.00
C GLY A 96 13.36 8.93 -20.92
N HIS A 97 13.50 8.31 -19.74
CA HIS A 97 13.12 6.91 -19.51
C HIS A 97 11.66 6.79 -19.11
N LYS A 98 11.03 5.66 -19.46
CA LYS A 98 9.67 5.37 -19.00
C LYS A 98 9.71 4.88 -17.56
N ALA A 99 8.85 5.44 -16.71
CA ALA A 99 8.72 5.07 -15.31
C ALA A 99 7.28 5.27 -14.83
N TRP A 100 6.98 4.67 -13.68
CA TRP A 100 5.78 4.97 -12.92
C TRP A 100 6.01 6.23 -12.10
N LEU A 101 5.26 7.29 -12.42
CA LEU A 101 5.43 8.63 -11.88
C LEU A 101 4.09 9.17 -11.38
N ASP A 102 4.09 10.41 -10.92
CA ASP A 102 2.89 11.15 -10.54
C ASP A 102 2.08 10.42 -9.46
N LEU A 103 2.77 10.06 -8.36
CA LEU A 103 2.09 9.50 -7.19
C LEU A 103 1.10 10.54 -6.65
N GLU A 104 -0.18 10.23 -6.71
CA GLU A 104 -1.24 11.11 -6.23
C GLU A 104 -2.41 10.30 -5.63
N PRO A 105 -3.11 10.85 -4.63
CA PRO A 105 -4.31 10.24 -4.09
C PRO A 105 -5.38 10.07 -5.16
N ARG A 106 -5.91 8.86 -5.29
CA ARG A 106 -7.07 8.53 -6.14
C ARG A 106 -8.37 8.58 -5.34
N ALA A 107 -8.33 8.05 -4.12
CA ALA A 107 -9.49 7.97 -3.23
C ALA A 107 -9.03 7.95 -1.77
N GLU A 108 -9.87 8.44 -0.88
CA GLU A 108 -9.67 8.39 0.56
C GLU A 108 -10.94 7.85 1.22
N LEU A 109 -10.77 6.94 2.18
CA LEU A 109 -11.85 6.19 2.79
C LEU A 109 -11.60 6.07 4.30
N THR A 110 -12.59 6.40 5.12
CA THR A 110 -12.58 6.01 6.54
C THR A 110 -13.22 4.64 6.66
N VAL A 111 -12.48 3.66 7.17
CA VAL A 111 -12.92 2.27 7.29
C VAL A 111 -12.90 1.82 8.75
N PRO A 112 -13.92 1.07 9.22
CA PRO A 112 -13.88 0.45 10.53
C PRO A 112 -12.82 -0.67 10.56
N ILE A 113 -12.20 -0.88 11.72
CA ILE A 113 -11.18 -1.90 11.93
C ILE A 113 -11.76 -3.09 12.65
N GLU A 114 -11.48 -4.29 12.15
CA GLU A 114 -11.79 -5.55 12.84
C GLU A 114 -10.60 -6.00 13.70
N ASP A 115 -10.79 -6.11 15.02
CA ASP A 115 -9.79 -6.73 15.89
C ASP A 115 -9.83 -8.26 15.77
N ARG A 116 -8.70 -8.84 15.36
CA ARG A 116 -8.52 -10.29 15.19
C ARG A 116 -7.51 -10.93 16.14
N ARG A 117 -7.04 -10.22 17.18
CA ARG A 117 -5.98 -10.73 18.10
C ARG A 117 -6.41 -11.88 19.04
N GLY A 118 -7.64 -12.38 18.93
CA GLY A 118 -8.15 -13.51 19.71
C GLY A 118 -9.01 -14.48 18.90
N LYS A 119 -8.89 -14.47 17.58
CA LYS A 119 -9.54 -15.42 16.68
C LYS A 119 -8.56 -16.50 16.20
#